data_AF-A0A5J4R8T5-F1
#
_entry.id   AF-A0A5J4R8T5-F1
#
_cell.length_a   1.000
_cell.length_b   1.000
_cell.length_c   1.000
_cell.angle_alpha   90.00
_cell.angle_beta   90.00
_cell.angle_gamma   90.00
#
_symmetry.space_group_name_H-M   'P 1'
#
loop_
_entity.id
_entity.type
_entity.pdbx_description
1 polymer ?
#
loop_
_entity_poly.entity_id
_entity_poly.type
_entity_poly.pdbx_seq_one_letter_code
_entity_poly.pdbx_strand_id
1 'polypeptide(L)' 'MVVTREGIPVEYTFTPSSSHDMQGLKQMPLNLPEGSTLYADAAYTDYTTEEMIADDWIRLLAARKANSKRPHEP' A
#
# COMPACT_ATOMS: atom_id res chain seq x y z
N MET A 1 -0.02 -5.93 6.18
CA MET A 1 -1.31 -6.67 6.19
C MET A 1 -2.36 -5.76 5.61
N VAL A 2 -3.23 -6.28 4.75
CA VAL A 2 -4.37 -5.58 4.17
C VAL A 2 -5.62 -6.05 4.89
N VAL A 3 -6.43 -5.09 5.32
CA VAL A 3 -7.68 -5.32 6.05
C VAL A 3 -8.83 -4.62 5.34
N THR A 4 -10.02 -5.23 5.38
CA THR A 4 -11.23 -4.55 4.94
C THR A 4 -11.63 -3.46 5.93
N ARG A 5 -12.60 -2.63 5.54
CA ARG A 5 -13.22 -1.62 6.43
C ARG A 5 -13.81 -2.23 7.71
N GLU A 6 -14.24 -3.49 7.66
CA GLU A 6 -14.78 -4.23 8.81
C GLU A 6 -13.67 -4.82 9.71
N GLY A 7 -12.40 -4.58 9.38
CA GLY A 7 -11.26 -5.10 10.13
C GLY A 7 -10.93 -6.56 9.81
N ILE A 8 -11.50 -7.11 8.73
CA ILE A 8 -11.24 -8.50 8.33
C ILE A 8 -9.94 -8.52 7.52
N PRO A 9 -8.91 -9.28 7.94
CA PRO A 9 -7.68 -9.40 7.17
C PRO A 9 -7.94 -10.17 5.88
N VAL A 10 -7.63 -9.56 4.73
CA VAL A 10 -7.76 -10.20 3.42
C VAL A 10 -6.43 -10.74 2.92
N GLU A 11 -5.33 -10.04 3.21
CA GLU A 11 -3.98 -10.45 2.81
C GLU A 11 -2.95 -10.09 3.88
N TYR A 12 -2.00 -10.97 4.12
CA TYR A 12 -0.86 -10.72 5.00
C TYR A 12 0.34 -11.56 4.56
N THR A 13 1.52 -11.13 4.97
CA THR A 13 2.78 -11.82 4.69
C THR A 13 3.67 -11.74 5.91
N PHE A 14 4.57 -12.70 6.04
CA PHE A 14 5.58 -12.70 7.08
C PHE A 14 6.90 -12.24 6.47
N THR A 15 7.44 -11.15 7.01
CA THR A 15 8.77 -10.66 6.65
C THR A 15 9.74 -10.91 7.79
N PRO A 16 11.04 -11.17 7.50
CA PRO A 16 12.05 -11.19 8.54
C PRO A 16 12.13 -9.82 9.22
N SER A 17 12.51 -9.80 10.50
CA SER A 17 12.56 -8.58 11.33
C SER A 17 13.44 -7.46 10.74
N SER A 18 14.42 -7.82 9.89
CA SER A 18 15.29 -6.87 9.19
C SER A 18 14.67 -6.23 7.93
N SER A 19 13.47 -6.64 7.53
CA SER A 19 12.82 -6.16 6.31
C SER A 19 11.92 -4.98 6.58
N HIS A 20 11.95 -4.01 5.67
CA HIS A 20 11.07 -2.85 5.71
C HIS A 20 9.64 -3.23 5.32
N ASP A 21 8.67 -2.51 5.87
CA ASP A 21 7.23 -2.69 5.60
C ASP A 21 6.91 -2.70 4.09
N MET A 22 7.61 -1.85 3.34
CA MET A 22 7.59 -1.76 1.88
C MET A 22 7.97 -3.05 1.16
N GLN A 23 8.92 -3.82 1.68
CA GLN A 23 9.27 -5.12 1.13
C GLN A 23 8.14 -6.11 1.35
N GLY A 24 7.48 -6.06 2.50
CA GLY A 24 6.28 -6.85 2.77
C GLY A 24 5.17 -6.57 1.76
N LEU A 25 4.91 -5.28 1.46
CA LEU A 25 3.91 -4.91 0.46
C LEU A 25 4.23 -5.45 -0.93
N LYS A 26 5.50 -5.34 -1.38
CA LYS A 26 5.94 -5.84 -2.69
C LYS A 26 5.92 -7.36 -2.82
N GLN A 27 5.87 -8.09 -1.71
CA GLN A 27 5.75 -9.55 -1.69
C GLN A 27 4.29 -10.02 -1.64
N MET A 28 3.34 -9.11 -1.37
CA MET A 28 1.92 -9.44 -1.43
C MET A 28 1.46 -9.39 -2.90
N PRO A 29 0.70 -10.38 -3.36
CA PRO A 29 0.14 -10.35 -4.71
C PRO A 29 -0.95 -9.27 -4.87
N LEU A 30 -1.52 -8.75 -3.77
CA LEU A 30 -2.57 -7.73 -3.79
C LEU A 30 -3.75 -8.16 -4.69
N ASN A 31 -4.25 -9.38 -4.45
CA ASN A 31 -5.40 -9.95 -5.18
C ASN A 31 -6.71 -9.26 -4.74
N LEU A 32 -6.81 -7.97 -5.02
CA LEU A 32 -7.96 -7.14 -4.76
C LEU A 32 -8.78 -7.00 -6.05
N PRO A 33 -10.11 -6.84 -5.95
CA PRO A 33 -10.93 -6.60 -7.12
C PRO A 33 -10.50 -5.31 -7.84
N GLU A 34 -10.59 -5.30 -9.17
CA GLU A 34 -10.23 -4.14 -10.01
C GLU A 34 -10.93 -2.86 -9.52
N GLY A 35 -10.19 -1.76 -9.46
CA GLY A 35 -10.68 -0.48 -8.93
C GLY A 35 -10.60 -0.36 -7.40
N SER A 36 -10.06 -1.36 -6.70
CA SER A 36 -9.83 -1.28 -5.26
C SER A 36 -8.89 -0.15 -4.88
N THR A 37 -9.13 0.44 -3.72
CA THR A 37 -8.26 1.49 -3.16
C THR A 37 -7.65 0.99 -1.85
N LEU A 38 -6.33 0.90 -1.82
CA LEU A 38 -5.53 0.48 -0.68
C LEU A 38 -5.04 1.71 0.07
N TYR A 39 -5.44 1.88 1.33
CA TYR A 39 -4.97 2.96 2.19
C TYR A 39 -3.82 2.46 3.06
N ALA A 40 -2.70 3.19 3.06
CA ALA A 40 -1.51 2.83 3.81
C ALA A 40 -0.95 4.03 4.59
N ASP A 41 -0.09 3.76 5.57
CA ASP A 41 0.59 4.81 6.33
C ASP A 41 1.74 5.46 5.53
N ALA A 42 2.30 6.58 6.02
CA ALA A 42 3.43 7.28 5.44
C ALA A 42 4.66 6.39 5.20
N ALA A 43 4.87 5.35 6.01
CA ALA A 43 5.96 4.39 5.83
C ALA A 43 5.89 3.63 4.49
N TYR A 44 4.72 3.60 3.83
CA TYR A 44 4.50 2.99 2.52
C TYR A 44 4.52 4.00 1.37
N THR A 45 5.03 5.21 1.60
CA THR A 45 5.16 6.22 0.53
C THR A 45 6.28 5.82 -0.43
N ASP A 46 5.92 5.25 -1.58
CA ASP A 46 6.86 4.90 -2.65
C ASP A 46 6.19 5.00 -4.01
N TYR A 47 6.62 6.00 -4.79
CA TYR A 47 5.99 6.34 -6.06
C TYR A 47 6.11 5.22 -7.10
N THR A 48 7.21 4.47 -7.11
CA THR A 48 7.40 3.34 -8.03
C THR A 48 6.38 2.24 -7.72
N THR A 49 6.15 1.96 -6.45
CA THR A 49 5.17 0.96 -6.00
C THR A 49 3.74 1.42 -6.26
N GLU A 50 3.43 2.71 -6.05
CA GLU A 50 2.14 3.30 -6.42
C GLU A 50 1.84 3.10 -7.93
N GLU A 51 2.83 3.34 -8.80
CA GLU A 51 2.67 3.16 -10.26
C GLU A 51 2.51 1.69 -10.66
N MET A 52 3.28 0.77 -10.05
CA MET A 52 3.15 -0.67 -10.31
C MET A 52 1.78 -1.21 -9.92
N ILE A 53 1.26 -0.77 -8.77
CA ILE A 53 -0.06 -1.22 -8.27
C ILE A 53 -1.19 -0.60 -9.10
N ALA A 54 -1.00 0.62 -9.62
CA ALA A 54 -1.95 1.26 -10.53
C ALA A 54 -2.09 0.54 -11.87
N ASP A 55 -1.04 -0.12 -12.36
CA ASP A 55 -1.08 -0.98 -13.56
C ASP A 55 -2.03 -2.19 -13.35
N ASP A 56 -2.07 -2.73 -12.13
CA ASP A 56 -2.99 -3.79 -11.69
C ASP A 56 -4.40 -3.27 -11.33
N TRP A 57 -4.76 -2.06 -11.79
CA TRP A 57 -6.05 -1.41 -11.51
C TRP A 57 -6.35 -1.17 -10.02
N ILE A 58 -5.33 -1.14 -9.17
CA ILE A 58 -5.46 -0.88 -7.74
C ILE A 58 -4.85 0.49 -7.42
N ARG A 59 -5.51 1.27 -6.57
CA ARG A 59 -5.01 2.59 -6.16
C ARG A 59 -4.38 2.52 -4.78
N LEU A 60 -3.06 2.67 -4.68
CA LEU A 60 -2.37 2.81 -3.39
C LEU A 60 -2.36 4.28 -2.96
N LEU A 61 -2.97 4.57 -1.81
CA LEU A 61 -3.00 5.88 -1.16
C LEU A 61 -2.24 5.80 0.17
N ALA A 62 -0.94 6.11 0.13
CA ALA A 62 -0.13 6.26 1.32
C ALA A 62 -0.38 7.62 1.98
N ALA A 63 -0.58 7.65 3.30
CA ALA A 63 -0.77 8.87 4.07
C ALA A 63 0.47 9.75 3.99
N ARG A 64 0.42 10.84 3.22
CA ARG A 64 1.58 11.69 3.00
C ARG A 64 1.75 12.67 4.16
N LYS A 65 2.95 12.74 4.74
CA LYS A 65 3.29 13.78 5.73
C LYS A 65 3.42 15.13 5.01
N ALA A 66 3.25 16.23 5.76
CA ALA A 66 3.26 17.60 5.23
C ALA A 66 4.54 17.99 4.47
N ASN A 67 5.64 17.24 4.63
CA ASN A 67 6.92 17.43 3.95
C ASN A 67 7.14 16.49 2.74
N SER A 68 6.11 15.78 2.26
CA SER A 68 6.24 14.86 1.12
C SER A 68 6.37 15.59 -0.22
N LYS A 69 7.26 15.09 -1.09
CA LYS A 69 7.60 15.68 -2.41
C LYS A 69 6.42 15.80 -3.39
N ARG A 70 5.35 15.01 -3.21
CA ARG A 70 4.10 15.13 -3.95
C ARG A 70 2.97 15.14 -2.92
N PRO A 71 2.44 16.27 -2.46
CA PRO A 71 1.29 16.26 -1.56
C PRO A 71 0.06 15.67 -2.26
N HIS A 72 -0.85 15.02 -1.51
CA HIS A 72 -2.21 14.78 -2.01
C HIS A 72 -2.98 16.09 -1.87
N GLU A 73 -3.73 16.48 -2.91
CA GLU A 73 -4.66 17.61 -2.81
C GLU A 73 -5.78 17.26 -1.82
N PRO A 74 -6.23 18.24 -1.00
CA PRO A 74 -7.26 18.04 0.02
C PRO A 74 -8.65 17.72 -0.54
#